data_AF-R8BCA8-F1
#
_entry.id   AF-R8BCA8-F1
#
_cell.length_a   1.000
_cell.length_b   1.000
_cell.length_c   1.000
_cell.angle_alpha   90.00
_cell.angle_beta   90.00
_cell.angle_gamma   90.00
#
_symmetry.space_group_name_H-M   'P 1'
#
loop_
_entity.id
_entity.type
_entity.pdbx_description
1 polymer ?
#
loop_
_entity_poly.entity_id
_entity_poly.type
_entity_poly.pdbx_seq_one_letter_code
_entity_poly.pdbx_strand_id
1 'polypeptide(L)'
;MTAIEEHDMEELQGASYLFRKPQEIQVKVENDIFYIHKALLIKDSESFKELLSTPLNKSETQIIKIEGMKSKEFGVYLDFVYRGYTGMGLHRPHHAANYKYTEDMLRLLKCSARFENKKLLAIATTL
;
A
#
# COMPACT_ATOMS: atom_id res chain seq x y z
N MET A 1 -7.83 29.91 -14.61
CA MET A 1 -7.66 28.64 -13.89
C MET A 1 -7.39 27.59 -14.94
N THR A 2 -6.14 27.16 -15.03
CA THR A 2 -5.67 26.19 -16.01
C THR A 2 -5.91 24.79 -15.47
N ALA A 3 -6.18 23.81 -16.33
CA ALA A 3 -6.45 22.41 -15.97
C ALA A 3 -5.36 21.73 -15.13
N ILE A 4 -4.19 22.36 -14.99
CA ILE A 4 -3.08 21.93 -14.13
C ILE A 4 -3.38 22.22 -12.65
N GLU A 5 -4.08 23.32 -12.33
CA GLU A 5 -4.41 23.72 -10.95
C GLU A 5 -5.56 22.89 -10.35
N GLU A 6 -6.48 22.38 -11.19
CA GLU A 6 -7.60 21.55 -10.73
C GLU A 6 -7.17 20.12 -10.38
N HIS A 7 -6.22 19.54 -11.12
CA HIS A 7 -5.68 18.20 -10.85
C HIS A 7 -4.89 18.15 -9.54
N ASP A 8 -4.10 19.19 -9.24
CA ASP A 8 -3.30 19.26 -8.00
C ASP A 8 -4.16 19.49 -6.75
N MET A 9 -5.32 20.16 -6.89
CA MET A 9 -6.29 20.38 -5.81
C MET A 9 -7.07 19.12 -5.44
N GLU A 10 -7.33 18.23 -6.40
CA GLU A 10 -7.99 16.93 -6.17
C GLU A 10 -7.09 15.95 -5.40
N GLU A 11 -5.79 15.93 -5.70
CA GLU A 11 -4.82 15.10 -4.97
C GLU A 11 -4.63 15.53 -3.51
N LEU A 12 -4.64 16.84 -3.22
CA LEU A 12 -4.48 17.37 -1.87
C LEU A 12 -5.74 17.19 -0.99
N GLN A 13 -6.94 17.24 -1.56
CA GLN A 13 -8.17 16.95 -0.81
C GLN A 13 -8.31 15.46 -0.45
N GLY A 14 -7.78 14.55 -1.26
CA GLY A 14 -7.85 13.11 -1.00
C GLY A 14 -7.14 12.68 0.29
N ALA A 15 -5.95 13.23 0.56
CA ALA A 15 -5.08 12.81 1.67
C ALA A 15 -5.68 13.08 3.06
N SER A 16 -6.36 14.22 3.23
CA SER A 16 -6.88 14.71 4.52
C SER A 16 -8.03 13.86 5.08
N TYR A 17 -8.78 13.16 4.22
CA TYR A 17 -9.95 12.37 4.64
C TYR A 17 -9.72 10.86 4.67
N LEU A 18 -8.55 10.34 4.26
CA LEU A 18 -8.32 8.90 4.20
C LEU A 18 -8.60 8.21 5.54
N PHE A 19 -8.04 8.72 6.64
CA PHE A 19 -8.21 8.13 7.97
C PHE A 19 -9.63 8.31 8.55
N ARG A 20 -10.50 9.08 7.88
CA ARG A 20 -11.93 9.17 8.20
C ARG A 20 -12.78 8.20 7.39
N LYS A 21 -12.21 7.56 6.35
CA LYS A 21 -12.90 6.55 5.55
C LYS A 21 -12.79 5.18 6.24
N PRO A 22 -13.80 4.30 6.06
CA PRO A 22 -13.75 2.95 6.61
C PRO A 22 -12.62 2.13 5.96
N GLN A 23 -12.10 1.17 6.73
CA GLN A 23 -11.18 0.16 6.24
C GLN A 23 -11.99 -1.01 5.69
N GLU A 24 -12.34 -0.91 4.41
CA GLU A 24 -13.28 -1.81 3.72
C GLU A 24 -12.69 -3.20 3.41
N ILE A 25 -11.37 -3.36 3.53
CA ILE A 25 -10.67 -4.60 3.18
C ILE A 25 -10.02 -5.21 4.42
N GLN A 26 -10.28 -6.49 4.64
CA GLN A 26 -9.50 -7.35 5.53
C GLN A 26 -8.58 -8.23 4.69
N VAL A 27 -7.28 -8.17 4.95
CA VAL A 27 -6.30 -9.05 4.32
C VAL A 27 -5.77 -10.03 5.35
N LYS A 28 -6.00 -11.31 5.13
CA LYS A 28 -5.50 -12.41 5.95
C LYS A 28 -4.17 -12.90 5.38
N VAL A 29 -3.11 -12.81 6.18
CA VAL A 29 -1.75 -13.29 5.85
C VAL A 29 -1.29 -14.14 7.02
N GLU A 30 -0.90 -15.40 6.77
CA GLU A 30 -0.63 -16.38 7.84
C GLU A 30 -1.72 -16.38 8.93
N ASN A 31 -1.38 -15.92 10.13
CA ASN A 31 -2.26 -15.87 11.30
C ASN A 31 -2.76 -14.45 11.61
N ASP A 32 -2.33 -13.45 10.85
CA ASP A 32 -2.65 -12.05 11.09
C ASP A 32 -3.71 -11.50 10.12
N ILE A 33 -4.44 -10.50 10.58
CA ILE A 33 -5.47 -9.79 9.83
C ILE A 33 -5.09 -8.31 9.76
N PHE A 34 -5.03 -7.78 8.54
CA PHE A 34 -4.76 -6.38 8.26
C PHE A 34 -6.03 -5.71 7.78
N TYR A 35 -6.41 -4.60 8.42
CA TYR A 35 -7.55 -3.78 8.01
C TYR A 35 -7.04 -2.58 7.22
N ILE A 36 -7.53 -2.42 5.98
CA ILE A 36 -6.89 -1.56 4.98
C ILE A 36 -7.94 -0.77 4.20
N HIS A 37 -7.60 0.48 3.86
CA HIS A 37 -8.40 1.29 2.94
C HIS A 37 -8.24 0.75 1.51
N LYS A 38 -9.35 0.36 0.87
CA LYS A 38 -9.34 -0.17 -0.51
C LYS A 38 -8.58 0.73 -1.47
N ALA A 39 -8.80 2.04 -1.37
CA ALA A 39 -8.16 3.05 -2.21
C ALA A 39 -6.62 2.99 -2.18
N LEU A 40 -6.02 2.59 -1.06
CA LEU A 40 -4.56 2.48 -0.95
C LEU A 40 -4.00 1.28 -1.70
N LEU A 41 -4.67 0.13 -1.61
CA LEU A 41 -4.22 -1.08 -2.29
C LEU A 41 -4.31 -0.93 -3.80
N ILE A 42 -5.39 -0.33 -4.31
CA ILE A 42 -5.61 -0.24 -5.76
C ILE A 42 -4.83 0.89 -6.43
N LYS A 43 -4.40 1.93 -5.70
CA LYS A 43 -3.81 3.16 -6.29
C LYS A 43 -2.59 2.84 -7.16
N ASP A 44 -1.70 2.00 -6.66
CA ASP A 44 -0.41 1.72 -7.29
C ASP A 44 -0.23 0.24 -7.65
N SER A 45 -1.23 -0.64 -7.47
CA SER A 45 -1.16 -2.08 -7.75
C SER A 45 -2.29 -2.54 -8.66
N GLU A 46 -1.93 -2.96 -9.88
CA GLU A 46 -2.90 -3.48 -10.84
C GLU A 46 -3.48 -4.83 -10.37
N SER A 47 -2.66 -5.69 -9.75
CA SER A 47 -3.13 -6.97 -9.20
C SER A 47 -4.26 -6.78 -8.17
N PHE A 48 -4.12 -5.78 -7.27
CA PHE A 48 -5.19 -5.49 -6.30
C PHE A 48 -6.37 -4.81 -6.95
N LYS A 49 -6.15 -3.96 -7.97
CA LYS A 49 -7.22 -3.32 -8.72
C LYS A 49 -8.09 -4.36 -9.44
N GLU A 50 -7.48 -5.34 -10.10
CA GLU A 50 -8.18 -6.47 -10.74
C GLU A 50 -8.92 -7.32 -9.69
N LEU A 51 -8.21 -7.73 -8.63
CA LEU A 51 -8.77 -8.57 -7.56
C LEU A 51 -9.95 -7.92 -6.83
N LEU A 52 -9.95 -6.59 -6.75
CA LEU A 52 -10.96 -5.78 -6.05
C LEU A 52 -11.95 -5.09 -7.00
N SER A 53 -11.86 -5.35 -8.31
CA SER A 53 -12.77 -4.80 -9.33
C SER A 53 -14.14 -5.46 -9.31
N THR A 54 -14.26 -6.67 -8.77
CA THR A 54 -15.52 -7.40 -8.68
C THR A 54 -16.49 -6.63 -7.77
N PRO A 55 -17.77 -6.47 -8.15
CA PRO A 55 -18.74 -5.74 -7.35
C PRO A 55 -18.77 -6.28 -5.92
N LEU A 56 -18.71 -5.38 -4.94
CA LEU A 56 -18.94 -5.76 -3.55
C LEU A 56 -20.30 -6.44 -3.47
N ASN A 57 -20.31 -7.75 -3.21
CA ASN A 57 -21.46 -8.33 -2.52
C ASN A 57 -21.65 -7.50 -1.25
N LYS A 58 -22.90 -7.18 -0.91
CA LYS A 58 -23.36 -6.22 0.12
C LYS A 58 -22.79 -6.37 1.56
N SER A 59 -21.76 -7.18 1.76
CA SER A 59 -20.88 -7.18 2.92
C SER A 59 -20.17 -5.82 3.04
N GLU A 60 -20.26 -5.20 4.22
CA GLU A 60 -19.53 -3.96 4.54
C GLU A 60 -18.00 -4.13 4.52
N THR A 61 -17.49 -5.37 4.46
CA THR A 61 -16.05 -5.65 4.44
C THR A 61 -15.72 -6.82 3.52
N GLN A 62 -14.75 -6.63 2.62
CA GLN A 62 -14.25 -7.67 1.73
C GLN A 62 -13.02 -8.34 2.36
N ILE A 63 -13.01 -9.68 2.39
CA ILE A 63 -11.90 -10.46 2.94
C ILE A 63 -11.07 -11.04 1.80
N ILE A 64 -9.77 -10.81 1.80
CA ILE A 64 -8.79 -11.38 0.88
C ILE A 64 -7.81 -12.25 1.67
N LYS A 65 -7.45 -13.41 1.14
CA LYS A 65 -6.39 -14.26 1.71
C LYS A 65 -5.16 -14.22 0.82
N ILE A 66 -3.99 -13.96 1.41
CA ILE A 66 -2.70 -13.98 0.71
C ILE A 66 -1.90 -15.19 1.20
N GLU A 67 -1.66 -16.14 0.32
CA GLU A 67 -0.91 -17.37 0.63
C GLU A 67 0.59 -17.24 0.30
N GLY A 68 1.45 -17.99 0.99
CA GLY A 68 2.89 -18.00 0.69
C GLY A 68 3.61 -16.67 0.97
N MET A 69 3.10 -15.84 1.88
CA MET A 69 3.72 -14.60 2.34
C MET A 69 3.72 -14.60 3.86
N LYS A 70 4.81 -14.14 4.49
CA LYS A 70 4.83 -13.97 5.94
C LYS A 70 4.13 -12.68 6.34
N SER A 71 3.43 -12.67 7.48
CA SER A 71 2.75 -11.46 7.99
C SER A 71 3.70 -10.27 8.09
N LYS A 72 4.93 -10.51 8.54
CA LYS A 72 5.97 -9.46 8.65
C LYS A 72 6.34 -8.86 7.29
N GLU A 73 6.41 -9.66 6.23
CA GLU A 73 6.72 -9.17 4.88
C GLU A 73 5.59 -8.27 4.37
N PHE A 74 4.35 -8.68 4.60
CA PHE A 74 3.18 -7.88 4.22
C PHE A 74 3.06 -6.60 5.04
N GLY A 75 3.31 -6.65 6.35
CA GLY A 75 3.31 -5.48 7.22
C GLY A 75 4.31 -4.42 6.79
N VAL A 76 5.55 -4.82 6.46
CA VAL A 76 6.55 -3.90 5.91
C VAL A 76 6.05 -3.27 4.61
N TYR A 77 5.51 -4.07 3.69
CA TYR A 77 4.94 -3.54 2.44
C TYR A 77 3.83 -2.51 2.70
N LEU A 78 2.90 -2.79 3.62
CA LEU A 78 1.83 -1.86 3.96
C LEU A 78 2.33 -0.56 4.57
N ASP A 79 3.34 -0.61 5.45
CA ASP A 79 3.95 0.61 6.00
C ASP A 79 4.45 1.53 4.87
N PHE A 80 5.06 0.96 3.84
CA PHE A 80 5.51 1.72 2.67
C PHE A 80 4.34 2.25 1.81
N VAL A 81 3.27 1.48 1.65
CA VAL A 81 2.04 1.94 0.96
C VAL A 81 1.46 3.17 1.67
N TYR A 82 1.30 3.11 3.00
CA TYR A 82 0.73 4.21 3.79
C TYR A 82 1.66 5.44 3.83
N ARG A 83 2.98 5.25 4.01
CA ARG A 83 3.96 6.35 3.96
C ARG A 83 3.95 7.03 2.61
N GLY A 84 3.99 6.24 1.52
CA GLY A 84 3.94 6.72 0.14
C GLY A 84 2.66 7.49 -0.21
N TYR A 85 1.57 7.25 0.52
CA TYR A 85 0.32 8.02 0.39
C TYR A 85 0.37 9.37 1.13
N THR A 86 0.83 9.37 2.38
CA THR A 86 0.82 10.56 3.23
C THR A 86 1.84 11.63 2.82
N GLY A 87 2.71 11.34 1.85
CA GLY A 87 3.83 12.22 1.51
C GLY A 87 4.85 12.39 2.64
N MET A 88 4.64 11.74 3.80
CA MET A 88 5.66 11.56 4.81
C MET A 88 6.78 10.81 4.12
N GLY A 89 7.86 11.53 3.84
CA GLY A 89 8.86 11.10 2.87
C GLY A 89 9.23 9.63 3.08
N LEU A 90 9.44 8.93 1.97
CA LEU A 90 10.11 7.63 1.94
C LEU A 90 11.58 7.74 2.37
N HIS A 91 11.95 8.85 3.02
CA HIS A 91 13.23 9.07 3.61
C HIS A 91 13.53 7.91 4.55
N ARG A 92 14.68 7.29 4.26
CA ARG A 92 15.35 6.24 5.02
C ARG A 92 14.80 6.23 6.45
N PRO A 93 14.13 5.16 6.88
CA PRO A 93 13.61 5.11 8.25
C PRO A 93 14.75 5.54 9.18
N HIS A 94 14.52 6.58 9.97
CA HIS A 94 15.49 7.15 10.91
C HIS A 94 15.82 6.17 12.06
N HIS A 95 15.45 4.90 11.92
CA HIS A 95 16.04 3.75 12.60
C HIS A 95 17.35 3.36 11.91
N ALA A 96 18.33 4.25 12.08
CA ALA A 96 19.76 4.00 12.24
C ALA A 96 20.30 2.62 11.77
N ALA A 97 21.16 2.68 10.75
CA ALA A 97 22.39 1.90 10.61
C ALA A 97 22.35 0.47 11.17
N ASN A 98 21.77 -0.49 10.44
CA ASN A 98 21.99 -1.93 10.64
C ASN A 98 21.32 -2.73 9.50
N TYR A 99 21.77 -3.97 9.27
CA TYR A 99 21.31 -4.98 8.31
C TYR A 99 19.77 -5.14 8.08
N LYS A 100 18.94 -4.48 8.88
CA LYS A 100 17.48 -4.48 8.81
C LYS A 100 16.94 -3.70 7.60
N TYR A 101 17.62 -2.63 7.16
CA TYR A 101 17.16 -1.84 6.00
C TYR A 101 17.27 -2.61 4.68
N THR A 102 18.37 -3.33 4.45
CA THR A 102 18.52 -4.17 3.25
C THR A 102 17.50 -5.29 3.24
N GLU A 103 17.25 -5.93 4.39
CA GLU A 103 16.22 -6.96 4.52
C GLU A 103 14.81 -6.40 4.24
N ASP A 104 14.48 -5.22 4.77
CA ASP A 104 13.18 -4.57 4.54
C ASP A 104 13.02 -4.11 3.08
N MET A 105 14.10 -3.68 2.42
CA MET A 105 14.07 -3.35 0.99
C MET A 105 13.95 -4.59 0.11
N LEU A 106 14.56 -5.73 0.48
CA LEU A 106 14.36 -7.00 -0.20
C LEU A 106 12.91 -7.49 -0.03
N ARG A 107 12.33 -7.33 1.16
CA ARG A 107 10.90 -7.58 1.40
C ARG A 107 10.03 -6.66 0.54
N LEU A 108 10.36 -5.37 0.50
CA LEU A 108 9.64 -4.39 -0.32
C LEU A 108 9.73 -4.73 -1.80
N LEU A 109 10.92 -5.11 -2.31
CA LEU A 109 11.13 -5.55 -3.68
C LEU A 109 10.27 -6.78 -4.01
N LYS A 110 10.34 -7.82 -3.18
CA LYS A 110 9.56 -9.06 -3.33
C LYS A 110 8.06 -8.79 -3.33
N CYS A 111 7.55 -8.03 -2.37
CA CYS A 111 6.13 -7.70 -2.26
C CYS A 111 5.67 -6.79 -3.41
N SER A 112 6.47 -5.79 -3.78
CA SER A 112 6.11 -4.86 -4.87
C SER A 112 6.09 -5.56 -6.22
N ALA A 113 7.02 -6.48 -6.49
CA ALA A 113 6.96 -7.33 -7.68
C ALA A 113 5.74 -8.24 -7.67
N ARG A 114 5.46 -8.90 -6.54
CA ARG A 114 4.31 -9.82 -6.40
C ARG A 114 2.96 -9.13 -6.57
N PHE A 115 2.81 -7.91 -6.05
CA PHE A 115 1.59 -7.13 -6.13
C PHE A 115 1.61 -6.13 -7.28
N GLU A 116 2.55 -6.24 -8.21
CA GLU A 116 2.66 -5.34 -9.37
C GLU A 116 2.61 -3.85 -8.99
N ASN A 117 3.18 -3.51 -7.82
CA ASN A 117 3.20 -2.14 -7.32
C ASN A 117 4.36 -1.37 -7.93
N LYS A 118 4.11 -0.72 -9.08
CA LYS A 118 5.17 -0.07 -9.89
C LYS A 118 5.92 1.02 -9.14
N LYS A 119 5.21 1.80 -8.31
CA LYS A 119 5.79 2.89 -7.53
C LYS A 119 6.79 2.36 -6.49
N LEU A 120 6.35 1.43 -5.65
CA LEU A 120 7.20 0.83 -4.62
C LEU A 120 8.30 -0.05 -5.22
N LEU A 121 8.05 -0.67 -6.38
CA LEU A 121 9.06 -1.41 -7.12
C LEU A 121 10.21 -0.49 -7.55
N ALA A 122 9.90 0.66 -8.15
CA ALA A 122 10.91 1.65 -8.54
C ALA A 122 11.73 2.14 -7.34
N ILE A 123 11.06 2.39 -6.20
CA ILE A 123 11.73 2.77 -4.95
C ILE A 123 12.67 1.66 -4.45
N ALA A 124 12.22 0.40 -4.48
CA ALA A 124 12.99 -0.73 -4.04
C ALA A 124 14.22 -1.02 -4.92
N THR A 125 14.16 -0.71 -6.21
CA THR A 125 15.25 -0.92 -7.17
C THR A 125 16.26 0.23 -7.24
N THR A 126 15.96 1.40 -6.65
CA THR A 126 16.86 2.57 -6.65
C THR A 126 17.94 2.48 -5.55
N LEU A 127 18.30 1.27 -5.13
CA LEU A 127 19.35 1.00 -4.14
C LEU A 127 20.76 1.15 -4.72
#